data_AF-A0A7J4CS74-F1
#
_entry.id   AF-A0A7J4CS74-F1
#
_cell.length_a   1.000
_cell.length_b   1.000
_cell.length_c   1.000
_cell.angle_alpha   90.00
_cell.angle_beta   90.00
_cell.angle_gamma   90.00
#
_symmetry.space_group_name_H-M   'P 1'
#
loop_
_entity.id
_entity.type
_entity.pdbx_description
1 polymer ?
#
loop_
_entity_poly.entity_id
_entity_poly.type
_entity_poly.pdbx_seq_one_letter_code
_entity_poly.pdbx_strand_id
1 'polypeptide(L)'
;MRAGLKKIHSATLMTLLLFLPAMLALVPTASATNPLICFVWEEGICDDWDREDDETPSSQTWINSQYNFNMVDTSRVELEMVWAIHEFERESFGDVFGEAFDLGPDDEGQEYDSDRDGIPADYIRNFLGKEGSDGVSVEDKLLSKAEGIIVDMLNSGFGAQTQASAELVDSANVAGTPISCERDPEKDTNDESSSVSQDNAYWPALCLQVTATVDLDASAVNIDSDADIERTYRGLLIMGAEISTGFTLQSPAGHDSNFKIIPPDYAQIVSVTPAAGISLPEYASWGINSKALMQDDEDQTMSVSLRMKYKANASTPAVAVDTSSERGVDIEIILDMRDESNSKLTVEVAIYYIDAAWNGGVSIWSHYPMMRRFP
;
A
#
# COMPACT_ATOMS: atom_id res chain seq x y z
N MET A 1 16.99 -88.27 -7.42
CA MET A 1 15.99 -87.48 -8.20
C MET A 1 14.96 -86.94 -7.23
N ARG A 2 14.72 -85.63 -7.30
CA ARG A 2 14.12 -84.79 -6.26
C ARG A 2 12.62 -85.00 -6.08
N ALA A 3 12.21 -84.70 -4.84
CA ALA A 3 10.91 -84.89 -4.22
C ALA A 3 9.71 -84.30 -4.98
N GLY A 4 8.61 -85.06 -4.99
CA GLY A 4 7.29 -84.63 -5.43
C GLY A 4 6.61 -83.70 -4.42
N LEU A 5 5.84 -82.77 -4.97
CA LEU A 5 5.07 -81.72 -4.31
C LEU A 5 4.25 -82.23 -3.11
N LYS A 6 4.46 -81.60 -1.95
CA LYS A 6 3.59 -81.72 -0.78
C LYS A 6 2.25 -81.01 -1.05
N LYS A 7 1.14 -81.69 -0.74
CA LYS A 7 -0.21 -81.12 -0.62
C LYS A 7 -0.20 -80.02 0.45
N ILE A 8 -0.19 -78.76 0.04
CA ILE A 8 -0.46 -77.63 0.93
C ILE A 8 -1.96 -77.58 1.19
N HIS A 9 -2.35 -77.53 2.46
CA HIS A 9 -3.74 -77.60 2.92
C HIS A 9 -4.54 -76.37 2.46
N SER A 10 -5.74 -76.63 1.93
CA SER A 10 -6.72 -75.62 1.49
C SER A 10 -7.04 -74.56 2.55
N ALA A 11 -6.94 -74.92 3.83
CA ALA A 11 -7.20 -74.02 4.95
C ALA A 11 -6.16 -72.89 5.11
N THR A 12 -4.90 -73.13 4.73
CA THR A 12 -3.82 -72.11 4.78
C THR A 12 -3.88 -71.13 3.61
N LEU A 13 -4.42 -71.55 2.46
CA LEU A 13 -4.63 -70.66 1.31
C LEU A 13 -5.82 -69.71 1.56
N MET A 14 -6.87 -70.22 2.20
CA MET A 14 -8.09 -69.47 2.47
C MET A 14 -7.92 -68.44 3.60
N THR A 15 -7.03 -68.69 4.58
CA THR A 15 -6.64 -67.70 5.58
C THR A 15 -5.74 -66.61 5.00
N LEU A 16 -4.84 -66.94 4.06
CA LEU A 16 -4.02 -65.94 3.36
C LEU A 16 -4.86 -64.99 2.48
N LEU A 17 -5.92 -65.51 1.84
CA LEU A 17 -6.84 -64.74 1.00
C LEU A 17 -7.80 -63.83 1.80
N LEU A 18 -8.11 -64.16 3.06
CA LEU A 18 -8.94 -63.35 3.95
C LEU A 18 -8.17 -62.24 4.67
N PHE A 19 -6.85 -62.36 4.82
CA PHE A 19 -5.99 -61.32 5.39
C PHE A 19 -5.50 -60.29 4.36
N LEU A 20 -5.49 -60.62 3.07
CA LEU A 20 -5.09 -59.71 2.00
C LEU A 20 -5.94 -58.42 1.91
N PRO A 21 -7.29 -58.45 2.00
CA PRO A 21 -8.09 -57.22 1.98
C PRO A 21 -8.03 -56.43 3.29
N ALA A 22 -7.62 -57.03 4.41
CA ALA A 22 -7.45 -56.32 5.68
C ALA A 22 -6.11 -55.55 5.75
N MET A 23 -5.06 -55.99 5.02
CA MET A 23 -3.84 -55.20 4.83
C MET A 23 -4.01 -54.05 3.82
N LEU A 24 -5.00 -54.12 2.92
CA LEU A 24 -5.36 -53.03 2.01
C LEU A 24 -6.15 -51.89 2.72
N ALA A 25 -6.69 -52.13 3.91
CA ALA A 25 -7.40 -51.13 4.72
C ALA A 25 -6.51 -50.43 5.78
N LEU A 26 -5.21 -50.74 5.80
CA LEU A 26 -4.19 -50.16 6.69
C LEU A 26 -3.05 -49.52 5.92
N VAL A 27 -3.16 -49.42 4.59
CA VAL A 27 -2.36 -48.46 3.84
C VAL A 27 -2.96 -47.10 4.20
N PRO A 28 -2.23 -46.17 4.85
CA PRO A 28 -2.69 -44.80 4.84
C PRO A 28 -2.91 -44.47 3.36
N THR A 29 -4.12 -44.06 3.01
CA THR A 29 -4.31 -43.31 1.77
C THR A 29 -3.42 -42.08 1.95
N ALA A 30 -2.19 -42.16 1.48
CA ALA A 30 -1.43 -40.99 1.11
C ALA A 30 -2.27 -40.34 0.01
N SER A 31 -3.08 -39.39 0.47
CA SER A 31 -3.69 -38.35 -0.35
C SER A 31 -2.55 -37.51 -0.95
N ALA A 32 -2.80 -36.98 -2.14
CA ALA A 32 -1.94 -36.20 -3.03
C ALA A 32 -0.40 -36.37 -2.97
N THR A 33 0.15 -36.81 -4.10
CA THR A 33 1.57 -36.63 -4.45
C THR A 33 1.78 -35.23 -5.02
N ASN A 34 2.07 -34.21 -4.21
CA ASN A 34 2.68 -32.96 -4.71
C ASN A 34 3.85 -32.32 -3.92
N PRO A 35 4.61 -33.01 -3.04
CA PRO A 35 5.88 -32.47 -2.54
C PRO A 35 7.01 -32.52 -3.59
N LEU A 36 6.73 -32.95 -4.83
CA LEU A 36 7.76 -33.23 -5.83
C LEU A 36 8.42 -31.96 -6.38
N ILE A 37 7.74 -30.81 -6.48
CA ILE A 37 8.38 -29.62 -7.04
C ILE A 37 9.52 -29.13 -6.15
N CYS A 38 9.28 -29.00 -4.85
CA CYS A 38 10.28 -28.52 -3.93
C CYS A 38 11.39 -29.54 -3.68
N PHE A 39 11.06 -30.83 -3.72
CA PHE A 39 11.99 -31.94 -3.51
C PHE A 39 12.82 -32.33 -4.74
N VAL A 40 12.29 -32.19 -5.96
CA VAL A 40 12.97 -32.63 -7.19
C VAL A 40 13.97 -31.60 -7.67
N TRP A 41 13.67 -30.32 -7.46
CA TRP A 41 14.44 -29.22 -8.01
C TRP A 41 15.34 -28.56 -6.98
N GLU A 42 15.06 -28.69 -5.67
CA GLU A 42 15.85 -28.18 -4.55
C GLU A 42 15.90 -29.17 -3.36
N GLU A 43 16.77 -28.90 -2.38
CA GLU A 43 16.89 -29.70 -1.14
C GLU A 43 15.83 -29.34 -0.07
N GLY A 44 14.84 -28.49 -0.42
CA GLY A 44 13.78 -28.01 0.48
C GLY A 44 12.53 -28.92 0.52
N ILE A 45 11.70 -28.71 1.54
CA ILE A 45 10.37 -29.30 1.68
C ILE A 45 9.38 -28.14 1.55
N CYS A 46 8.30 -28.34 0.80
CA CYS A 46 7.17 -27.42 0.81
C CYS A 46 5.95 -28.18 1.32
N ASP A 47 5.02 -27.45 1.89
CA ASP A 47 3.72 -27.92 2.31
C ASP A 47 2.87 -28.28 1.10
N ASP A 48 1.89 -29.16 1.32
CA ASP A 48 0.98 -29.56 0.28
C ASP A 48 0.10 -28.36 -0.11
N TRP A 49 0.00 -28.11 -1.41
CA TRP A 49 -0.86 -27.06 -1.94
C TRP A 49 -2.32 -27.54 -1.97
N ASP A 50 -3.20 -26.74 -1.36
CA ASP A 50 -4.65 -26.89 -1.43
C ASP A 50 -5.28 -25.57 -1.92
N ARG A 51 -6.13 -25.64 -2.94
CA ARG A 51 -6.85 -24.46 -3.44
C ARG A 51 -7.83 -23.92 -2.40
N GLU A 52 -8.39 -24.74 -1.53
CA GLU A 52 -9.35 -24.27 -0.51
C GLU A 52 -8.71 -23.34 0.53
N ASP A 53 -7.39 -23.39 0.69
CA ASP A 53 -6.62 -22.52 1.57
C ASP A 53 -6.34 -21.13 0.96
N ASP A 54 -6.62 -20.96 -0.34
CA ASP A 54 -6.48 -19.68 -1.01
C ASP A 54 -7.63 -18.72 -0.64
N GLU A 55 -7.28 -17.59 -0.03
CA GLU A 55 -8.24 -16.52 0.26
C GLU A 55 -8.46 -15.55 -0.92
N THR A 56 -7.80 -15.75 -2.07
CA THR A 56 -7.94 -14.99 -3.32
C THR A 56 -8.19 -15.87 -4.55
N PRO A 57 -9.20 -16.77 -4.56
CA PRO A 57 -9.36 -17.81 -5.60
C PRO A 57 -9.67 -17.28 -7.01
N SER A 58 -9.73 -15.97 -7.22
CA SER A 58 -9.96 -15.31 -8.50
C SER A 58 -8.77 -14.51 -9.03
N SER A 59 -7.67 -14.43 -8.30
CA SER A 59 -6.48 -13.66 -8.67
C SER A 59 -5.24 -14.42 -8.23
N GLN A 60 -4.18 -14.36 -9.05
CA GLN A 60 -2.92 -15.05 -8.81
C GLN A 60 -2.07 -14.39 -7.70
N THR A 61 -2.66 -13.49 -6.92
CA THR A 61 -1.94 -12.68 -5.97
C THR A 61 -2.74 -12.61 -4.69
N TRP A 62 -2.06 -12.85 -3.58
CA TRP A 62 -2.61 -12.63 -2.26
C TRP A 62 -1.60 -11.82 -1.47
N ILE A 63 -1.89 -10.53 -1.31
CA ILE A 63 -1.03 -9.60 -0.58
C ILE A 63 -1.81 -8.82 0.47
N ASN A 64 -1.37 -8.91 1.72
CA ASN A 64 -1.77 -7.98 2.76
C ASN A 64 -0.77 -6.83 2.81
N SER A 65 -1.23 -5.60 2.59
CA SER A 65 -0.34 -4.46 2.37
C SER A 65 -0.65 -3.26 3.26
N GLN A 66 0.40 -2.56 3.66
CA GLN A 66 0.34 -1.31 4.41
C GLN A 66 1.10 -0.24 3.64
N TYR A 67 0.44 0.88 3.35
CA TYR A 67 1.03 2.05 2.69
C TYR A 67 1.00 3.23 3.66
N ASN A 68 2.15 3.78 4.00
CA ASN A 68 2.30 4.94 4.87
C ASN A 68 2.80 6.13 4.05
N PHE A 69 1.91 7.07 3.73
CA PHE A 69 2.27 8.34 3.12
C PHE A 69 2.60 9.36 4.21
N ASN A 70 3.87 9.75 4.30
CA ASN A 70 4.35 10.80 5.16
C ASN A 70 4.54 12.10 4.36
N MET A 71 3.66 13.07 4.58
CA MET A 71 3.79 14.38 3.95
C MET A 71 4.85 15.19 4.71
N VAL A 72 6.02 15.38 4.13
CA VAL A 72 7.10 16.15 4.77
C VAL A 72 6.84 17.65 4.63
N ASP A 73 6.50 18.06 3.40
CA ASP A 73 6.13 19.42 3.04
C ASP A 73 5.26 19.41 1.77
N THR A 74 4.89 20.59 1.26
CA THR A 74 4.10 20.72 0.03
C THR A 74 4.79 20.26 -1.25
N SER A 75 6.10 20.03 -1.19
CA SER A 75 6.93 19.57 -2.32
C SER A 75 7.47 18.15 -2.14
N ARG A 76 7.29 17.51 -0.98
CA ARG A 76 7.85 16.18 -0.71
C ARG A 76 6.90 15.28 0.06
N VAL A 77 6.73 14.08 -0.47
CA VAL A 77 6.04 12.98 0.18
C VAL A 77 6.99 11.78 0.25
N GLU A 78 7.11 11.20 1.43
CA GLU A 78 7.79 9.93 1.65
C GLU A 78 6.74 8.82 1.73
N LEU A 79 7.01 7.69 1.07
CA LEU A 79 6.16 6.51 1.12
C LEU A 79 6.96 5.37 1.74
N GLU A 80 6.37 4.74 2.75
CA GLU A 80 6.82 3.45 3.26
C GLU A 80 5.71 2.44 3.01
N MET A 81 6.02 1.40 2.24
CA MET A 81 5.14 0.28 1.96
C MET A 81 5.69 -0.95 2.65
N VAL A 82 4.80 -1.78 3.19
CA VAL A 82 5.12 -3.14 3.60
C VAL A 82 4.10 -4.11 3.03
N TRP A 83 4.57 -5.21 2.46
CA TRP A 83 3.76 -6.31 1.94
C TRP A 83 4.02 -7.58 2.73
N ALA A 84 2.95 -8.30 3.03
CA ALA A 84 2.96 -9.71 3.38
C ALA A 84 2.36 -10.48 2.21
N ILE A 85 3.20 -11.26 1.54
CA ILE A 85 2.90 -12.00 0.32
C ILE A 85 2.62 -13.45 0.71
N HIS A 86 1.40 -13.89 0.43
CA HIS A 86 0.96 -15.28 0.57
C HIS A 86 1.00 -16.01 -0.78
N GLU A 87 0.74 -15.26 -1.85
CA GLU A 87 0.77 -15.76 -3.23
C GLU A 87 1.16 -14.60 -4.16
N PHE A 88 1.90 -14.91 -5.23
CA PHE A 88 2.30 -13.91 -6.22
C PHE A 88 2.14 -14.40 -7.66
N GLU A 89 1.92 -13.44 -8.57
CA GLU A 89 1.68 -13.73 -9.98
C GLU A 89 2.84 -14.49 -10.64
N ARG A 90 2.51 -15.48 -11.47
CA ARG A 90 3.51 -16.36 -12.09
C ARG A 90 4.42 -15.61 -13.05
N GLU A 91 3.84 -14.69 -13.82
CA GLU A 91 4.55 -13.92 -14.84
C GLU A 91 5.69 -13.06 -14.25
N SER A 92 5.60 -12.69 -12.97
CA SER A 92 6.60 -11.85 -12.32
C SER A 92 7.98 -12.50 -12.22
N PHE A 93 8.06 -13.83 -12.28
CA PHE A 93 9.30 -14.57 -12.15
C PHE A 93 9.90 -15.02 -13.50
N GLY A 94 9.20 -14.77 -14.61
CA GLY A 94 9.63 -15.11 -15.95
C GLY A 94 9.78 -16.62 -16.14
N ASP A 95 10.95 -17.06 -16.60
CA ASP A 95 11.22 -18.45 -16.95
C ASP A 95 11.72 -19.33 -15.79
N VAL A 96 11.92 -18.75 -14.59
CA VAL A 96 12.40 -19.51 -13.41
C VAL A 96 11.40 -20.61 -13.06
N PHE A 97 10.12 -20.26 -13.01
CA PHE A 97 9.01 -21.18 -12.81
C PHE A 97 8.36 -21.54 -14.16
N GLY A 98 9.16 -21.90 -15.17
CA GLY A 98 8.71 -22.12 -16.56
C GLY A 98 7.54 -23.11 -16.72
N GLU A 99 7.17 -23.47 -17.96
CA GLU A 99 5.96 -24.30 -18.25
C GLU A 99 5.83 -25.65 -17.50
N ALA A 100 6.88 -26.09 -16.82
CA ALA A 100 6.91 -27.30 -15.99
C ALA A 100 6.66 -27.04 -14.49
N PHE A 101 6.51 -25.78 -14.06
CA PHE A 101 6.09 -25.45 -12.70
C PHE A 101 4.58 -25.63 -12.59
N ASP A 102 4.23 -26.79 -12.08
CA ASP A 102 2.89 -27.34 -11.98
C ASP A 102 2.64 -27.67 -10.50
N LEU A 103 1.78 -26.89 -9.82
CA LEU A 103 1.41 -27.18 -8.42
C LEU A 103 0.77 -28.57 -8.28
N GLY A 104 0.34 -29.15 -9.41
CA GLY A 104 -0.33 -30.42 -9.58
C GLY A 104 -1.74 -30.40 -8.99
N PRO A 105 -2.35 -31.58 -8.83
CA PRO A 105 -3.64 -31.67 -8.18
C PRO A 105 -3.55 -31.44 -6.67
N ASP A 106 -4.52 -30.72 -6.11
CA ASP A 106 -4.74 -30.64 -4.67
C ASP A 106 -5.17 -32.00 -4.06
N ASP A 107 -5.40 -32.00 -2.75
CA ASP A 107 -5.85 -33.18 -1.99
C ASP A 107 -7.22 -33.72 -2.42
N GLU A 108 -8.07 -32.89 -3.03
CA GLU A 108 -9.35 -33.28 -3.60
C GLU A 108 -9.25 -33.77 -5.05
N GLY A 109 -8.07 -33.65 -5.66
CA GLY A 109 -7.81 -33.98 -7.06
C GLY A 109 -8.19 -32.87 -8.04
N GLN A 110 -8.32 -31.62 -7.58
CA GLN A 110 -8.50 -30.47 -8.45
C GLN A 110 -7.13 -30.00 -8.97
N GLU A 111 -7.02 -29.91 -10.29
CA GLU A 111 -5.82 -29.36 -10.92
C GLU A 111 -5.75 -27.84 -10.69
N TYR A 112 -4.54 -27.32 -10.52
CA TYR A 112 -4.30 -25.88 -10.53
C TYR A 112 -4.75 -25.22 -11.84
N ASP A 113 -5.12 -23.95 -11.75
CA ASP A 113 -5.58 -23.10 -12.84
C ASP A 113 -4.58 -21.96 -13.00
N SER A 114 -3.75 -22.04 -14.05
CA SER A 114 -2.70 -21.04 -14.30
C SER A 114 -3.21 -19.63 -14.54
N ASP A 115 -4.51 -19.44 -14.79
CA ASP A 115 -5.10 -18.11 -14.97
C ASP A 115 -5.44 -17.45 -13.62
N ARG A 116 -5.60 -18.24 -12.55
CA ARG A 116 -6.14 -17.76 -11.26
C ARG A 116 -5.28 -18.10 -10.06
N ASP A 117 -4.61 -19.25 -10.07
CA ASP A 117 -3.73 -19.68 -9.00
C ASP A 117 -2.31 -19.19 -9.29
N GLY A 118 -1.77 -18.37 -8.40
CA GLY A 118 -0.41 -17.88 -8.46
C GLY A 118 0.61 -18.88 -7.92
N ILE A 119 1.76 -18.37 -7.48
CA ILE A 119 2.79 -19.16 -6.80
C ILE A 119 2.68 -18.88 -5.29
N PRO A 120 2.40 -19.90 -4.45
CA PRO A 120 2.34 -19.72 -3.00
C PRO A 120 3.70 -19.33 -2.41
N ALA A 121 3.67 -18.66 -1.26
CA ALA A 121 4.85 -18.09 -0.61
C ALA A 121 5.92 -19.14 -0.29
N ASP A 122 5.53 -20.34 0.11
CA ASP A 122 6.43 -21.47 0.40
C ASP A 122 7.26 -21.86 -0.84
N TYR A 123 6.57 -22.08 -1.96
CA TYR A 123 7.22 -22.34 -3.23
C TYR A 123 8.12 -21.18 -3.67
N ILE A 124 7.78 -19.92 -3.37
CA ILE A 124 8.66 -18.78 -3.67
C ILE A 124 9.93 -18.82 -2.81
N ARG A 125 9.80 -19.10 -1.49
CA ARG A 125 10.93 -19.16 -0.54
C ARG A 125 12.00 -20.16 -0.98
N ASN A 126 11.59 -21.35 -1.38
CA ASN A 126 12.50 -22.41 -1.83
C ASN A 126 13.29 -22.03 -3.10
N PHE A 127 12.79 -21.06 -3.89
CA PHE A 127 13.41 -20.64 -5.13
C PHE A 127 14.05 -19.24 -5.07
N LEU A 128 14.08 -18.55 -3.92
CA LEU A 128 14.59 -17.18 -3.79
C LEU A 128 15.98 -16.97 -4.43
N GLY A 129 16.90 -17.92 -4.20
CA GLY A 129 18.26 -17.88 -4.74
C GLY A 129 18.40 -18.36 -6.19
N LYS A 130 17.32 -18.77 -6.87
CA LYS A 130 17.36 -19.29 -8.23
C LYS A 130 17.36 -18.17 -9.25
N GLU A 131 18.32 -18.26 -10.17
CA GLU A 131 18.44 -17.35 -11.30
C GLU A 131 17.66 -17.88 -12.51
N GLY A 132 16.96 -16.96 -13.20
CA GLY A 132 16.37 -17.25 -14.51
C GLY A 132 17.43 -17.29 -15.61
N SER A 133 17.02 -17.48 -16.87
CA SER A 133 17.96 -17.42 -18.00
C SER A 133 18.58 -16.03 -18.21
N ASP A 134 17.98 -15.00 -17.62
CA ASP A 134 18.47 -13.63 -17.55
C ASP A 134 19.57 -13.42 -16.49
N GLY A 135 19.84 -14.42 -15.64
CA GLY A 135 20.82 -14.33 -14.56
C GLY A 135 20.34 -13.47 -13.37
N VAL A 136 19.03 -13.21 -13.28
CA VAL A 136 18.41 -12.46 -12.18
C VAL A 136 17.72 -13.44 -11.24
N SER A 137 17.95 -13.32 -9.94
CA SER A 137 17.38 -14.20 -8.92
C SER A 137 15.87 -13.96 -8.74
N VAL A 138 15.13 -14.95 -8.22
CA VAL A 138 13.71 -14.79 -7.85
C VAL A 138 13.53 -13.68 -6.83
N GLU A 139 14.45 -13.57 -5.86
CA GLU A 139 14.47 -12.47 -4.89
C GLU A 139 14.58 -11.11 -5.60
N ASP A 140 15.56 -10.93 -6.48
CA ASP A 140 15.76 -9.68 -7.21
C ASP A 140 14.56 -9.34 -8.13
N LYS A 141 13.94 -10.36 -8.76
CA LYS A 141 12.73 -10.17 -9.56
C LYS A 141 11.57 -9.69 -8.71
N LEU A 142 11.37 -10.27 -7.53
CA LEU A 142 10.32 -9.87 -6.60
C LEU A 142 10.52 -8.43 -6.10
N LEU A 143 11.73 -8.09 -5.69
CA LEU A 143 12.07 -6.73 -5.24
C LEU A 143 11.90 -5.71 -6.36
N SER A 144 12.40 -5.99 -7.56
CA SER A 144 12.24 -5.12 -8.72
C SER A 144 10.77 -4.91 -9.12
N LYS A 145 9.92 -5.93 -8.97
CA LYS A 145 8.49 -5.83 -9.23
C LYS A 145 7.78 -4.94 -8.21
N ALA A 146 8.08 -5.10 -6.92
CA ALA A 146 7.55 -4.23 -5.88
C ALA A 146 7.97 -2.77 -6.07
N GLU A 147 9.24 -2.52 -6.43
CA GLU A 147 9.74 -1.18 -6.78
C GLU A 147 9.00 -0.60 -7.98
N GLY A 148 8.81 -1.39 -9.05
CA GLY A 148 8.10 -0.98 -10.25
C GLY A 148 6.66 -0.56 -9.96
N ILE A 149 5.91 -1.38 -9.21
CA ILE A 149 4.52 -1.09 -8.82
C ILE A 149 4.45 0.22 -8.02
N ILE A 150 5.39 0.45 -7.11
CA ILE A 150 5.44 1.69 -6.33
C ILE A 150 5.76 2.90 -7.19
N VAL A 151 6.75 2.79 -8.07
CA VAL A 151 7.12 3.87 -8.98
C VAL A 151 5.95 4.21 -9.90
N ASP A 152 5.25 3.22 -10.44
CA ASP A 152 4.09 3.43 -11.29
C ASP A 152 2.92 4.07 -10.54
N MET A 153 2.61 3.58 -9.33
CA MET A 153 1.58 4.17 -8.47
C MET A 153 1.88 5.64 -8.15
N LEU A 154 3.14 5.95 -7.81
CA LEU A 154 3.56 7.31 -7.45
C LEU A 154 3.65 8.22 -8.67
N ASN A 155 4.13 7.73 -9.81
CA ASN A 155 4.20 8.52 -11.05
C ASN A 155 2.80 8.82 -11.60
N SER A 156 1.88 7.86 -11.53
CA SER A 156 0.46 8.04 -11.90
C SER A 156 -0.25 9.02 -10.95
N GLY A 157 -0.03 8.88 -9.65
CA GLY A 157 -0.68 9.71 -8.63
C GLY A 157 -0.14 11.14 -8.52
N PHE A 158 1.17 11.34 -8.72
CA PHE A 158 1.86 12.59 -8.38
C PHE A 158 2.70 13.20 -9.52
N GLY A 159 2.92 12.49 -10.64
CA GLY A 159 3.57 13.04 -11.84
C GLY A 159 5.04 13.43 -11.67
N ALA A 160 5.78 12.76 -10.79
CA ALA A 160 7.11 13.18 -10.31
C ALA A 160 8.22 12.14 -10.55
N GLN A 161 9.48 12.53 -10.32
CA GLN A 161 10.62 11.62 -10.35
C GLN A 161 10.71 10.87 -9.02
N THR A 162 10.38 9.58 -9.04
CA THR A 162 10.37 8.72 -7.85
C THR A 162 11.65 7.88 -7.77
N GLN A 163 12.25 7.81 -6.57
CA GLN A 163 13.24 6.79 -6.23
C GLN A 163 12.61 5.83 -5.22
N ALA A 164 12.71 4.53 -5.48
CA ALA A 164 12.24 3.47 -4.59
C ALA A 164 13.38 2.49 -4.33
N SER A 165 13.37 1.88 -3.15
CA SER A 165 14.25 0.77 -2.78
C SER A 165 13.45 -0.26 -2.01
N ALA A 166 13.54 -1.53 -2.41
CA ALA A 166 12.90 -2.65 -1.74
C ALA A 166 13.90 -3.55 -1.00
N GLU A 167 13.48 -4.14 0.12
CA GLU A 167 14.21 -5.17 0.84
C GLU A 167 13.26 -6.19 1.48
N LEU A 168 13.74 -7.43 1.70
CA LEU A 168 13.00 -8.44 2.44
C LEU A 168 13.10 -8.21 3.95
N VAL A 169 11.99 -8.40 4.67
CA VAL A 169 11.88 -8.19 6.12
C VAL A 169 11.24 -9.40 6.82
N ASP A 170 11.56 -9.60 8.10
CA ASP A 170 11.08 -10.76 8.87
C ASP A 170 9.68 -10.56 9.50
N SER A 171 9.10 -9.36 9.38
CA SER A 171 7.75 -9.08 9.88
C SER A 171 7.09 -7.92 9.14
N ALA A 172 5.79 -8.01 8.89
CA ALA A 172 4.99 -6.94 8.29
C ALA A 172 3.94 -6.41 9.26
N ASN A 173 3.90 -5.11 9.53
CA ASN A 173 2.83 -4.50 10.34
C ASN A 173 1.71 -3.98 9.44
N VAL A 174 0.67 -4.79 9.26
CA VAL A 174 -0.50 -4.44 8.44
C VAL A 174 -1.65 -4.02 9.34
N ALA A 175 -2.14 -2.79 9.16
CA ALA A 175 -3.24 -2.22 9.95
C ALA A 175 -3.05 -2.32 11.49
N GLY A 176 -1.79 -2.31 11.96
CA GLY A 176 -1.44 -2.43 13.38
C GLY A 176 -1.34 -3.87 13.91
N THR A 177 -1.48 -4.87 13.05
CA THR A 177 -1.28 -6.29 13.37
C THR A 177 0.04 -6.76 12.78
N PRO A 178 0.98 -7.29 13.58
CA PRO A 178 2.20 -7.88 13.05
C PRO A 178 1.88 -9.24 12.41
N ILE A 179 2.27 -9.41 11.17
CA ILE A 179 2.30 -10.67 10.43
C ILE A 179 3.76 -11.16 10.51
N SER A 180 3.93 -12.40 10.98
CA SER A 180 5.24 -13.06 11.01
C SER A 180 5.57 -13.57 9.63
N CYS A 181 6.82 -13.35 9.20
CA CYS A 181 7.26 -13.70 7.86
C CYS A 181 8.45 -14.65 7.95
N GLU A 182 8.58 -15.52 6.96
CA GLU A 182 9.67 -16.48 6.87
C GLU A 182 10.40 -16.32 5.55
N ARG A 183 11.70 -16.61 5.56
CA ARG A 183 12.58 -16.54 4.38
C ARG A 183 13.41 -17.80 4.22
N ASP A 184 13.56 -18.57 5.29
CA ASP A 184 14.37 -19.77 5.32
C ASP A 184 13.56 -20.97 4.83
N PRO A 185 13.87 -21.52 3.64
CA PRO A 185 13.15 -22.66 3.09
C PRO A 185 13.37 -23.96 3.87
N GLU A 186 14.30 -24.01 4.83
CA GLU A 186 14.46 -25.18 5.71
C GLU A 186 13.39 -25.22 6.82
N LYS A 187 12.65 -24.12 7.03
CA LYS A 187 11.57 -24.08 8.02
C LYS A 187 10.23 -24.53 7.47
N ASP A 188 10.11 -24.54 6.15
CA ASP A 188 8.98 -25.11 5.43
C ASP A 188 9.05 -26.64 5.59
N THR A 189 8.16 -27.20 6.41
CA THR A 189 8.12 -28.63 6.71
C THR A 189 6.69 -29.08 6.75
N ASN A 190 6.41 -30.24 6.16
CA ASN A 190 5.11 -30.93 6.12
C ASN A 190 4.43 -31.24 7.48
N ASP A 191 5.02 -30.79 8.58
CA ASP A 191 4.54 -30.87 9.96
C ASP A 191 5.17 -29.67 10.70
N GLU A 192 4.78 -28.44 10.34
CA GLU A 192 5.26 -27.26 11.03
C GLU A 192 4.93 -27.38 12.53
N SER A 193 5.96 -27.29 13.38
CA SER A 193 5.86 -27.51 14.82
C SER A 193 4.77 -26.62 15.45
N SER A 194 3.56 -27.15 15.69
CA SER A 194 2.46 -26.81 16.65
C SER A 194 2.27 -25.36 17.19
N SER A 195 2.97 -24.39 16.62
CA SER A 195 3.17 -23.00 17.04
C SER A 195 2.88 -22.05 15.88
N VAL A 196 2.90 -22.54 14.64
CA VAL A 196 2.29 -21.87 13.49
C VAL A 196 0.83 -22.30 13.44
N SER A 197 -0.07 -21.33 13.26
CA SER A 197 -1.52 -21.55 13.40
C SER A 197 -2.16 -22.23 12.18
N GLN A 198 -1.48 -22.24 11.04
CA GLN A 198 -1.90 -22.79 9.76
C GLN A 198 -0.63 -23.34 9.08
N ASP A 199 -0.66 -24.61 8.71
CA ASP A 199 0.44 -25.38 8.11
C ASP A 199 -0.02 -25.68 6.67
N ASN A 200 0.32 -24.78 5.73
CA ASN A 200 -0.07 -24.86 4.32
C ASN A 200 0.83 -23.97 3.46
N ALA A 201 0.81 -24.19 2.14
CA ALA A 201 1.70 -23.54 1.17
C ALA A 201 1.66 -21.99 1.13
N TYR A 202 0.62 -21.36 1.67
CA TYR A 202 0.43 -19.91 1.69
C TYR A 202 0.99 -19.25 2.96
N TRP A 203 1.30 -20.04 3.98
CA TRP A 203 1.82 -19.59 5.27
C TRP A 203 3.18 -20.24 5.57
N PRO A 204 4.04 -19.62 6.40
CA PRO A 204 4.09 -18.19 6.71
C PRO A 204 4.19 -17.30 5.45
N ALA A 205 3.96 -16.00 5.58
CA ALA A 205 4.08 -15.07 4.44
C ALA A 205 5.55 -14.73 4.14
N LEU A 206 5.85 -14.33 2.90
CA LEU A 206 7.08 -13.63 2.56
C LEU A 206 6.86 -12.12 2.66
N CYS A 207 7.72 -11.38 3.37
CA CYS A 207 7.51 -9.95 3.55
C CYS A 207 8.60 -9.11 2.94
N LEU A 208 8.18 -8.00 2.35
CA LEU A 208 9.06 -6.99 1.80
C LEU A 208 8.63 -5.61 2.26
N GLN A 209 9.62 -4.72 2.33
CA GLN A 209 9.44 -3.31 2.62
C GLN A 209 9.98 -2.50 1.46
N VAL A 210 9.22 -1.51 1.00
CA VAL A 210 9.64 -0.56 -0.02
C VAL A 210 9.61 0.84 0.57
N THR A 211 10.72 1.55 0.47
CA THR A 211 10.79 2.98 0.81
C THR A 211 10.97 3.80 -0.45
N ALA A 212 10.11 4.79 -0.65
CA ALA A 212 10.17 5.68 -1.79
C ALA A 212 10.05 7.15 -1.37
N THR A 213 10.68 8.04 -2.14
CA THR A 213 10.56 9.49 -1.97
C THR A 213 10.11 10.12 -3.28
N VAL A 214 9.12 11.00 -3.17
CA VAL A 214 8.54 11.75 -4.29
C VAL A 214 8.76 13.23 -4.06
N ASP A 215 9.43 13.89 -4.99
CA ASP A 215 9.50 15.35 -5.06
C ASP A 215 8.42 15.87 -6.03
N LEU A 216 7.40 16.54 -5.50
CA LEU A 216 6.30 17.14 -6.26
C LEU A 216 6.80 18.38 -7.02
N ASP A 217 6.50 18.45 -8.32
CA ASP A 217 6.85 19.62 -9.13
C ASP A 217 5.97 20.84 -8.75
N ALA A 218 6.58 22.01 -8.57
CA ALA A 218 5.90 23.27 -8.26
C ALA A 218 4.82 23.64 -9.30
N SER A 219 4.95 23.16 -10.53
CA SER A 219 3.97 23.33 -11.60
C SER A 219 2.61 22.67 -11.32
N ALA A 220 2.55 21.67 -10.43
CA ALA A 220 1.31 21.02 -10.01
C ALA A 220 0.38 21.96 -9.23
N VAL A 221 0.90 23.05 -8.65
CA VAL A 221 0.14 23.97 -7.78
C VAL A 221 -0.24 25.29 -8.49
N ASN A 222 0.13 25.49 -9.76
CA ASN A 222 -0.17 26.72 -10.52
C ASN A 222 0.17 28.03 -9.75
N ILE A 223 1.24 27.98 -8.97
CA ILE A 223 1.84 29.15 -8.34
C ILE A 223 3.17 29.38 -9.07
N ASP A 224 3.50 30.65 -9.34
CA ASP A 224 4.73 31.07 -10.00
C ASP A 224 5.96 30.31 -9.47
N SER A 225 6.84 29.85 -10.35
CA SER A 225 7.99 28.99 -10.02
C SER A 225 8.98 29.61 -9.03
N ASP A 226 8.93 30.94 -8.87
CA ASP A 226 9.74 31.71 -7.92
C ASP A 226 9.07 31.88 -6.54
N ALA A 227 7.83 31.43 -6.35
CA ALA A 227 7.13 31.52 -5.08
C ALA A 227 7.39 30.28 -4.23
N ASP A 228 7.80 30.52 -2.98
CA ASP A 228 7.91 29.49 -1.96
C ASP A 228 6.50 29.01 -1.56
N ILE A 229 6.02 27.96 -2.25
CA ILE A 229 4.70 27.33 -2.06
C ILE A 229 4.57 26.90 -0.61
N GLU A 230 5.63 26.31 -0.04
CA GLU A 230 5.65 25.85 1.35
C GLU A 230 5.46 27.00 2.32
N ARG A 231 6.18 28.11 2.12
CA ARG A 231 6.01 29.31 2.95
C ARG A 231 4.59 29.87 2.86
N THR A 232 4.00 29.86 1.67
CA THR A 232 2.63 30.34 1.45
C THR A 232 1.63 29.42 2.13
N TYR A 233 1.80 28.10 1.98
CA TYR A 233 0.96 27.08 2.60
C TYR A 233 0.99 27.17 4.13
N ARG A 234 2.19 27.23 4.73
CA ARG A 234 2.36 27.45 6.17
C ARG A 234 1.73 28.76 6.63
N GLY A 235 1.96 29.84 5.87
CA GLY A 235 1.38 31.16 6.16
C GLY A 235 -0.14 31.13 6.21
N LEU A 236 -0.78 30.51 5.22
CA LEU A 236 -2.23 30.35 5.17
C LEU A 236 -2.75 29.54 6.37
N LEU A 237 -2.14 28.39 6.68
CA LEU A 237 -2.54 27.57 7.80
C LEU A 237 -2.40 28.33 9.14
N ILE A 238 -1.28 29.02 9.37
CA ILE A 238 -1.04 29.81 10.60
C ILE A 238 -2.08 30.94 10.75
N MET A 239 -2.51 31.53 9.63
CA MET A 239 -3.57 32.54 9.57
C MET A 239 -4.98 31.96 9.77
N GLY A 240 -5.10 30.65 10.02
CA GLY A 240 -6.37 29.98 10.30
C GLY A 240 -7.07 29.39 9.07
N ALA A 241 -6.40 29.35 7.92
CA ALA A 241 -6.96 28.66 6.75
C ALA A 241 -7.02 27.15 7.00
N GLU A 242 -8.04 26.52 6.44
CA GLU A 242 -8.14 25.07 6.33
C GLU A 242 -7.94 24.68 4.86
N ILE A 243 -7.05 23.74 4.60
CA ILE A 243 -6.70 23.32 3.25
C ILE A 243 -7.20 21.90 3.02
N SER A 244 -7.86 21.68 1.88
CA SER A 244 -8.33 20.36 1.46
C SER A 244 -7.39 19.79 0.40
N THR A 245 -6.87 18.59 0.63
CA THR A 245 -6.00 17.85 -0.30
C THR A 245 -6.67 16.54 -0.69
N GLY A 246 -6.84 16.31 -1.99
CA GLY A 246 -7.44 15.09 -2.54
C GLY A 246 -6.38 14.10 -3.03
N PHE A 247 -6.62 12.81 -2.81
CA PHE A 247 -5.80 11.71 -3.31
C PHE A 247 -6.71 10.63 -3.91
N THR A 248 -6.20 9.86 -4.86
CA THR A 248 -6.85 8.64 -5.33
C THR A 248 -6.01 7.46 -4.89
N LEU A 249 -6.57 6.64 -4.01
CA LEU A 249 -5.96 5.39 -3.54
C LEU A 249 -6.35 4.28 -4.53
N GLN A 250 -5.44 3.36 -4.83
CA GLN A 250 -5.68 2.25 -5.76
C GLN A 250 -5.18 0.95 -5.12
N SER A 251 -5.98 -0.11 -5.19
CA SER A 251 -5.66 -1.44 -4.68
C SER A 251 -5.84 -2.48 -5.80
N PRO A 252 -4.76 -3.14 -6.26
CA PRO A 252 -4.82 -4.17 -7.30
C PRO A 252 -5.65 -5.39 -6.90
N ALA A 253 -6.00 -6.23 -7.87
CA ALA A 253 -6.64 -7.52 -7.61
C ALA A 253 -5.77 -8.37 -6.67
N GLY A 254 -6.41 -9.07 -5.72
CA GLY A 254 -5.68 -9.92 -4.78
C GLY A 254 -5.06 -9.21 -3.57
N HIS A 255 -5.09 -7.87 -3.55
CA HIS A 255 -4.56 -7.09 -2.44
C HIS A 255 -5.63 -6.77 -1.38
N ASP A 256 -5.25 -6.87 -0.11
CA ASP A 256 -5.92 -6.21 1.02
C ASP A 256 -5.04 -5.05 1.49
N SER A 257 -5.39 -3.84 1.03
CA SER A 257 -4.55 -2.66 1.13
C SER A 257 -5.04 -1.71 2.22
N ASN A 258 -4.18 -1.41 3.19
CA ASN A 258 -4.42 -0.36 4.18
C ASN A 258 -3.54 0.86 3.91
N PHE A 259 -4.17 2.00 3.65
CA PHE A 259 -3.50 3.26 3.39
C PHE A 259 -3.56 4.14 4.62
N LYS A 260 -2.43 4.72 5.01
CA LYS A 260 -2.28 5.65 6.13
C LYS A 260 -1.63 6.92 5.62
N ILE A 261 -2.27 8.06 5.84
CA ILE A 261 -1.75 9.37 5.46
C ILE A 261 -1.44 10.17 6.73
N ILE A 262 -0.20 10.61 6.84
CA ILE A 262 0.35 11.40 7.95
C ILE A 262 0.59 12.83 7.41
N PRO A 263 -0.02 13.85 8.02
CA PRO A 263 0.17 15.24 7.61
C PRO A 263 1.57 15.74 8.04
N PRO A 264 2.04 16.87 7.48
CA PRO A 264 3.28 17.50 7.92
C PRO A 264 3.22 17.89 9.40
N ASP A 265 4.38 17.97 10.05
CA ASP A 265 4.51 18.25 11.50
C ASP A 265 3.79 19.54 11.96
N TYR A 266 3.65 20.52 11.06
CA TYR A 266 3.00 21.80 11.34
C TYR A 266 1.49 21.79 11.09
N ALA A 267 0.93 20.69 10.60
CA ALA A 267 -0.49 20.53 10.27
C ALA A 267 -1.13 19.39 11.07
N GLN A 268 -2.45 19.42 11.17
CA GLN A 268 -3.25 18.35 11.78
C GLN A 268 -4.54 18.17 10.98
N ILE A 269 -5.02 16.93 10.93
CA ILE A 269 -6.24 16.57 10.22
C ILE A 269 -7.46 17.02 11.03
N VAL A 270 -8.40 17.69 10.36
CA VAL A 270 -9.67 18.17 10.92
C VAL A 270 -10.82 17.27 10.52
N SER A 271 -10.87 16.89 9.24
CA SER A 271 -11.92 16.04 8.71
C SER A 271 -11.44 15.36 7.45
N VAL A 272 -12.08 14.23 7.12
CA VAL A 272 -11.75 13.39 5.97
C VAL A 272 -13.01 12.97 5.22
N THR A 273 -12.88 12.76 3.92
CA THR A 273 -13.96 12.29 3.03
C THR A 273 -13.41 11.24 2.05
N PRO A 274 -14.04 10.08 1.85
CA PRO A 274 -15.09 9.50 2.68
C PRO A 274 -14.62 9.33 4.13
N ALA A 275 -15.56 9.06 5.03
CA ALA A 275 -15.23 8.77 6.42
C ALA A 275 -14.18 7.65 6.47
N ALA A 276 -13.04 7.94 7.09
CA ALA A 276 -11.95 6.98 7.22
C ALA A 276 -12.30 5.88 8.23
N GLY A 277 -11.61 4.75 8.14
CA GLY A 277 -11.66 3.74 9.21
C GLY A 277 -11.09 4.29 10.51
N ILE A 278 -10.04 5.12 10.40
CA ILE A 278 -9.44 5.88 11.51
C ILE A 278 -9.21 7.32 11.05
N SER A 279 -9.63 8.29 11.85
CA SER A 279 -9.38 9.73 11.62
C SER A 279 -8.89 10.38 12.90
N LEU A 280 -7.59 10.54 13.04
CA LEU A 280 -6.93 11.22 14.15
C LEU A 280 -6.23 12.49 13.65
N PRO A 281 -5.96 13.47 14.53
CA PRO A 281 -5.21 14.67 14.15
C PRO A 281 -3.86 14.37 13.50
N GLU A 282 -3.21 13.29 13.93
CA GLU A 282 -1.88 12.85 13.49
C GLU A 282 -1.89 11.93 12.26
N TYR A 283 -2.99 11.26 11.94
CA TYR A 283 -3.10 10.44 10.73
C TYR A 283 -4.55 10.06 10.43
N ALA A 284 -4.81 9.75 9.16
CA ALA A 284 -6.04 9.10 8.73
C ALA A 284 -5.72 7.79 8.00
N SER A 285 -6.62 6.79 8.08
CA SER A 285 -6.43 5.52 7.39
C SER A 285 -7.69 4.94 6.74
N TRP A 286 -7.50 4.30 5.59
CA TRP A 286 -8.53 3.64 4.80
C TRP A 286 -8.07 2.25 4.40
N GLY A 287 -8.96 1.27 4.52
CA GLY A 287 -8.76 -0.08 4.00
C GLY A 287 -9.54 -0.28 2.71
N ILE A 288 -8.93 -0.94 1.73
CA ILE A 288 -9.53 -1.40 0.48
C ILE A 288 -9.24 -2.89 0.36
N ASN A 289 -10.27 -3.72 0.33
CA ASN A 289 -10.14 -5.16 0.19
C ASN A 289 -10.52 -5.55 -1.25
N SER A 290 -9.51 -5.88 -2.04
CA SER A 290 -9.59 -6.31 -3.44
C SER A 290 -9.38 -7.81 -3.62
N LYS A 291 -9.44 -8.61 -2.54
CA LYS A 291 -9.19 -10.07 -2.57
C LYS A 291 -10.14 -10.85 -3.48
N ALA A 292 -11.35 -10.33 -3.67
CA ALA A 292 -12.38 -10.97 -4.49
C ALA A 292 -12.42 -10.48 -5.95
N LEU A 293 -11.48 -9.62 -6.36
CA LEU A 293 -11.37 -9.19 -7.76
C LEU A 293 -10.78 -10.29 -8.63
N MET A 294 -11.12 -10.29 -9.93
CA MET A 294 -10.47 -11.17 -10.89
C MET A 294 -9.11 -10.61 -11.32
N GLN A 295 -8.17 -11.47 -11.73
CA GLN A 295 -6.80 -11.11 -12.14
C GLN A 295 -6.73 -9.94 -13.15
N ASP A 296 -7.69 -9.83 -14.06
CA ASP A 296 -7.74 -8.80 -15.11
C ASP A 296 -8.77 -7.68 -14.85
N ASP A 297 -9.39 -7.65 -13.66
CA ASP A 297 -10.31 -6.57 -13.31
C ASP A 297 -9.55 -5.25 -13.12
N GLU A 298 -10.23 -4.12 -13.36
CA GLU A 298 -9.68 -2.80 -13.04
C GLU A 298 -9.43 -2.67 -11.53
N ASP A 299 -8.27 -2.09 -11.17
CA ASP A 299 -7.91 -1.81 -9.77
C ASP A 299 -9.04 -1.09 -9.02
N GLN A 300 -9.29 -1.53 -7.78
CA GLN A 300 -10.26 -0.85 -6.95
C GLN A 300 -9.71 0.51 -6.52
N THR A 301 -10.40 1.59 -6.90
CA THR A 301 -9.98 2.95 -6.59
C THR A 301 -10.89 3.62 -5.56
N MET A 302 -10.30 4.47 -4.72
CA MET A 302 -11.02 5.30 -3.75
C MET A 302 -10.48 6.72 -3.76
N SER A 303 -11.33 7.67 -4.14
CA SER A 303 -11.00 9.09 -4.00
C SER A 303 -11.20 9.53 -2.55
N VAL A 304 -10.11 9.96 -1.91
CA VAL A 304 -10.09 10.49 -0.55
C VAL A 304 -9.72 11.97 -0.54
N SER A 305 -10.16 12.69 0.47
CA SER A 305 -9.85 14.11 0.67
C SER A 305 -9.66 14.38 2.15
N LEU A 306 -8.56 15.04 2.48
CA LEU A 306 -8.20 15.42 3.84
C LEU A 306 -8.29 16.93 3.97
N ARG A 307 -8.99 17.39 5.00
CA ARG A 307 -8.98 18.80 5.39
C ARG A 307 -8.05 18.98 6.59
N MET A 308 -7.04 19.82 6.42
CA MET A 308 -5.99 20.06 7.41
C MET A 308 -6.02 21.50 7.89
N LYS A 309 -5.63 21.72 9.14
CA LYS A 309 -5.40 23.04 9.72
C LYS A 309 -4.04 23.09 10.42
N TYR A 310 -3.63 24.29 10.81
CA TYR A 310 -2.41 24.45 11.59
C TYR A 310 -2.45 23.68 12.92
N LYS A 311 -1.35 22.98 13.22
CA LYS A 311 -1.10 22.35 14.51
C LYS A 311 -0.46 23.38 15.43
N ALA A 312 -1.29 24.06 16.22
CA ALA A 312 -0.82 25.07 17.16
C ALA A 312 0.19 24.45 18.15
N ASN A 313 1.27 25.17 18.40
CA ASN A 313 2.26 24.82 19.41
C ASN A 313 2.43 25.98 20.40
N ALA A 314 3.16 25.73 21.50
CA ALA A 314 3.33 26.71 22.58
C ALA A 314 4.04 28.01 22.15
N SER A 315 4.81 27.98 21.05
CA SER A 315 5.61 29.11 20.56
C SER A 315 4.91 29.92 19.47
N THR A 316 4.01 29.29 18.72
CA THR A 316 3.29 29.89 17.60
C THR A 316 1.82 29.49 17.70
N PRO A 317 0.97 30.29 18.37
CA PRO A 317 -0.48 30.07 18.31
C PRO A 317 -0.99 30.41 16.91
N ALA A 318 -2.07 29.74 16.49
CA ALA A 318 -2.80 30.17 15.30
C ALA A 318 -3.29 31.62 15.51
N VAL A 319 -3.27 32.42 14.44
CA VAL A 319 -3.83 33.77 14.50
C VAL A 319 -5.33 33.63 14.73
N ALA A 320 -5.81 34.11 15.87
CA ALA A 320 -7.22 34.15 16.21
C ALA A 320 -7.66 35.60 16.20
N VAL A 321 -8.53 35.95 15.25
CA VAL A 321 -9.14 37.27 15.15
C VAL A 321 -10.42 37.27 15.98
N ASP A 322 -10.48 38.11 17.01
CA ASP A 322 -11.71 38.33 17.76
C ASP A 322 -12.55 39.42 17.09
N THR A 323 -13.52 38.99 16.28
CA THR A 323 -14.42 39.90 15.55
C THR A 323 -15.30 40.76 16.47
N SER A 324 -15.35 40.49 17.77
CA SER A 324 -16.08 41.31 18.74
C SER A 324 -15.29 42.52 19.26
N SER A 325 -13.95 42.49 19.17
CA SER A 325 -13.07 43.51 19.72
C SER A 325 -12.08 44.10 18.70
N GLU A 326 -11.77 43.37 17.64
CA GLU A 326 -10.82 43.77 16.61
C GLU A 326 -11.52 44.41 15.41
N ARG A 327 -10.91 45.45 14.82
CA ARG A 327 -11.46 46.15 13.65
C ARG A 327 -10.94 45.49 12.37
N GLY A 328 -11.84 45.08 11.47
CA GLY A 328 -11.45 44.52 10.16
C GLY A 328 -10.91 45.56 9.18
N VAL A 329 -11.61 46.68 9.03
CA VAL A 329 -11.22 47.79 8.14
C VAL A 329 -11.44 49.11 8.88
N ASP A 330 -10.45 50.00 8.83
CA ASP A 330 -10.57 51.39 9.26
C ASP A 330 -10.47 52.30 8.03
N ILE A 331 -11.44 53.18 7.86
CA ILE A 331 -11.51 54.11 6.73
C ILE A 331 -11.51 55.53 7.29
N GLU A 332 -10.39 56.22 7.13
CA GLU A 332 -10.27 57.63 7.48
C GLU A 332 -10.47 58.49 6.23
N ILE A 333 -11.47 59.36 6.28
CA ILE A 333 -11.79 60.29 5.18
C ILE A 333 -11.47 61.70 5.65
N ILE A 334 -10.43 62.30 5.07
CA ILE A 334 -10.02 63.68 5.35
C ILE A 334 -10.44 64.56 4.18
N LEU A 335 -11.45 65.39 4.41
CA LEU A 335 -11.88 66.40 3.46
C LEU A 335 -11.27 67.76 3.83
N ASP A 336 -10.30 68.22 3.03
CA ASP A 336 -9.70 69.54 3.16
C ASP A 336 -10.48 70.56 2.30
N MET A 337 -11.27 71.40 2.97
CA MET A 337 -12.07 72.47 2.36
C MET A 337 -11.47 73.86 2.55
N ARG A 338 -10.17 73.98 2.83
CA ARG A 338 -9.53 75.30 3.02
C ARG A 338 -9.59 76.20 1.79
N ASP A 339 -9.82 75.63 0.61
CA ASP A 339 -10.10 76.32 -0.64
C ASP A 339 -11.37 75.73 -1.27
N GLU A 340 -12.48 76.47 -1.27
CA GLU A 340 -13.76 76.03 -1.85
C GLU A 340 -13.68 75.78 -3.37
N SER A 341 -12.68 76.35 -4.05
CA SER A 341 -12.45 76.13 -5.48
C SER A 341 -11.55 74.92 -5.77
N ASN A 342 -10.94 74.33 -4.74
CA ASN A 342 -9.97 73.24 -4.88
C ASN A 342 -9.96 72.31 -3.64
N SER A 343 -11.15 71.82 -3.27
CA SER A 343 -11.31 70.89 -2.15
C SER A 343 -10.60 69.56 -2.43
N LYS A 344 -9.82 69.06 -1.46
CA LYS A 344 -9.14 67.77 -1.57
C LYS A 344 -9.81 66.74 -0.66
N LEU A 345 -10.18 65.61 -1.23
CA LEU A 345 -10.66 64.45 -0.50
C LEU A 345 -9.51 63.43 -0.44
N THR A 346 -8.98 63.19 0.75
CA THR A 346 -8.05 62.10 1.03
C THR A 346 -8.82 60.98 1.70
N VAL A 347 -8.67 59.75 1.19
CA VAL A 347 -9.23 58.54 1.80
C VAL A 347 -8.06 57.64 2.15
N GLU A 348 -7.86 57.38 3.43
CA GLU A 348 -6.90 56.43 3.96
C GLU A 348 -7.66 55.18 4.42
N VAL A 349 -7.27 54.01 3.90
CA VAL A 349 -7.90 52.73 4.23
C VAL A 349 -6.85 51.84 4.85
N ALA A 350 -7.06 51.44 6.10
CA ALA A 350 -6.27 50.43 6.78
C ALA A 350 -7.09 49.13 6.86
N ILE A 351 -6.59 48.06 6.23
CA ILE A 351 -7.22 46.73 6.27
C ILE A 351 -6.40 45.87 7.25
N TYR A 352 -7.04 45.37 8.29
CA TYR A 352 -6.43 44.51 9.31
C TYR A 352 -6.78 43.04 9.09
N TYR A 353 -8.02 42.73 8.73
CA TYR A 353 -8.45 41.41 8.28
C TYR A 353 -9.72 41.50 7.41
N ILE A 354 -9.97 40.47 6.59
CA ILE A 354 -11.16 40.37 5.74
C ILE A 354 -12.03 39.23 6.26
N ASP A 355 -13.26 39.54 6.67
CA ASP A 355 -14.25 38.55 7.12
C ASP A 355 -15.06 37.98 5.96
N ALA A 356 -15.49 36.72 6.06
CA ALA A 356 -16.30 36.03 5.07
C ALA A 356 -17.68 36.69 4.83
N ALA A 357 -18.17 37.51 5.78
CA ALA A 357 -19.40 38.28 5.61
C ALA A 357 -19.28 39.50 4.67
N TRP A 358 -18.08 39.81 4.16
CA TRP A 358 -17.87 40.97 3.31
C TRP A 358 -18.29 40.73 1.85
N ASN A 359 -19.52 41.14 1.51
CA ASN A 359 -20.10 41.11 0.16
C ASN A 359 -19.66 42.29 -0.76
N GLY A 360 -18.60 43.01 -0.39
CA GLY A 360 -18.09 44.15 -1.16
C GLY A 360 -17.12 43.70 -2.24
N GLY A 361 -17.58 43.58 -3.49
CA GLY A 361 -16.72 43.19 -4.61
C GLY A 361 -15.49 44.08 -4.76
N VAL A 362 -14.30 43.51 -4.58
CA VAL A 362 -13.02 44.16 -4.90
C VAL A 362 -12.84 44.09 -6.41
N SER A 363 -13.12 45.20 -7.10
CA SER A 363 -12.59 45.41 -8.45
C SER A 363 -11.29 46.19 -8.32
N ILE A 364 -10.15 45.49 -8.45
CA ILE A 364 -8.85 46.14 -8.65
C ILE A 364 -8.89 46.72 -10.07
N TRP A 365 -9.15 48.02 -10.17
CA TRP A 365 -8.96 48.76 -11.41
C TRP A 365 -7.46 49.00 -11.58
N SER A 366 -6.84 48.30 -12.54
CA SER A 366 -5.47 48.60 -12.95
C SER A 366 -5.44 49.95 -13.66
N HIS A 367 -4.89 50.97 -13.01
CA HIS A 367 -4.32 52.12 -13.70
C HIS A 367 -3.04 52.53 -12.98
N TYR A 368 -1.89 52.15 -13.56
CA TYR A 368 -0.61 52.81 -13.33
C TYR A 368 -0.73 54.29 -13.76
N PRO A 369 -0.11 55.24 -13.03
CA PRO A 369 1.32 55.47 -13.25
C PRO A 369 2.16 55.72 -11.99
N MET A 370 3.44 55.32 -12.11
CA MET A 370 4.65 55.81 -11.43
C MET A 370 4.53 57.05 -10.52
N MET A 371 5.09 56.98 -9.30
CA MET A 371 6.28 57.77 -8.90
C MET A 371 6.82 57.40 -7.50
N ARG A 372 8.15 57.23 -7.43
CA ARG A 372 8.99 57.18 -6.22
C ARG A 372 8.80 58.44 -5.34
N ARG A 373 8.83 58.29 -4.01
CA ARG A 373 9.92 58.78 -3.12
C ARG A 373 9.66 58.46 -1.64
N PHE A 374 10.75 58.07 -0.98
CA PHE A 374 11.05 57.97 0.46
C PHE A 374 10.65 59.23 1.27
N PRO A 375 10.57 59.14 2.62
CA PRO A 375 11.76 58.99 3.47
C PRO A 375 12.09 57.57 3.91
#